data_AF-A0A0G0FAG1-F1
#
_entry.id   AF-A0A0G0FAG1-F1
#
_cell.length_a   1.000
_cell.length_b   1.000
_cell.length_c   1.000
_cell.angle_alpha   90.00
_cell.angle_beta   90.00
_cell.angle_gamma   90.00
#
_symmetry.space_group_name_H-M   'P 1'
#
loop_
_entity.id
_entity.type
_entity.pdbx_description
1 polymer ?
#
loop_
_entity_poly.entity_id
_entity_poly.type
_entity_poly.pdbx_seq_one_letter_code
_entity_poly.pdbx_strand_id
1 'polypeptide(L)' 'EEERFNILLEHAKLFNEVWGDTKNFSVIKKYIKAYISDFEGANELRQRLMMVNSYEDLVSLIK' A
#
# COMPACT_ATOMS: atom_id res chain seq x y z
N GLU A 1 -5.03 13.06 5.79
CA GLU A 1 -4.08 11.94 5.59
C GLU A 1 -4.80 10.60 5.55
N GLU A 2 -5.75 10.33 6.46
CA GLU A 2 -6.58 9.12 6.48
C GLU A 2 -7.21 8.73 5.13
N GLU A 3 -7.75 9.67 4.36
CA GLU A 3 -8.35 9.34 3.06
C GLU A 3 -7.36 8.69 2.08
N ARG A 4 -6.09 9.13 2.07
CA ARG A 4 -5.07 8.57 1.16
C ARG A 4 -4.71 7.15 1.56
N PHE A 5 -4.61 6.89 2.86
CA PHE A 5 -4.37 5.54 3.38
C PHE A 5 -5.53 4.61 3.11
N ASN A 6 -6.77 5.07 3.31
CA ASN A 6 -7.97 4.31 3.00
C ASN A 6 -8.06 3.96 1.52
N ILE A 7 -7.75 4.90 0.62
CA ILE A 7 -7.72 4.63 -0.83
C ILE A 7 -6.62 3.64 -1.19
N LEU A 8 -5.43 3.73 -0.59
CA LEU A 8 -4.36 2.75 -0.80
C LEU A 8 -4.80 1.35 -0.33
N LEU A 9 -5.47 1.26 0.82
CA LEU A 9 -6.01 0.01 1.35
C LEU A 9 -7.09 -0.58 0.45
N GLU A 10 -8.02 0.24 -0.07
CA GLU A 10 -9.04 -0.22 -1.01
C GLU A 10 -8.43 -0.70 -2.33
N HIS A 11 -7.44 0.02 -2.88
CA HIS A 11 -6.74 -0.41 -4.09
C HIS A 11 -6.01 -1.73 -3.85
N ALA A 12 -5.27 -1.85 -2.73
CA ALA A 12 -4.57 -3.08 -2.39
C ALA A 12 -5.54 -4.26 -2.19
N LYS A 13 -6.71 -4.01 -1.60
CA LYS A 13 -7.78 -5.00 -1.43
C LYS A 13 -8.33 -5.46 -2.78
N LEU A 14 -8.73 -4.54 -3.65
CA LEU A 14 -9.24 -4.85 -4.99
C LEU A 14 -8.19 -5.57 -5.84
N PHE A 15 -6.92 -5.18 -5.72
CA PHE A 15 -5.83 -5.87 -6.40
C PHE A 15 -5.70 -7.31 -5.92
N ASN A 16 -5.80 -7.54 -4.62
CA ASN A 16 -5.74 -8.88 -4.03
C ASN A 16 -6.95 -9.74 -4.45
N GLU A 17 -8.15 -9.16 -4.44
CA GLU A 17 -9.39 -9.86 -4.85
C GLU A 17 -9.40 -10.23 -6.35
N VAL A 18 -8.87 -9.36 -7.22
CA VAL A 18 -8.90 -9.58 -8.68
C VAL A 18 -7.67 -10.35 -9.16
N TRP A 19 -6.50 -10.11 -8.58
CA TRP A 19 -5.22 -10.60 -9.09
C TRP A 19 -4.33 -11.31 -8.05
N GLY A 20 -4.77 -11.50 -6.81
CA GLY A 20 -3.95 -12.08 -5.72
C GLY A 20 -3.27 -13.40 -6.09
N ASP A 21 -3.95 -14.25 -6.88
CA ASP A 21 -3.43 -15.56 -7.30
C ASP A 21 -2.63 -15.53 -8.61
N THR A 22 -2.62 -14.40 -9.33
CA THR A 22 -2.06 -14.31 -10.69
C THR A 22 -0.96 -13.25 -10.86
N LYS A 23 -0.91 -12.25 -9.98
CA LYS A 23 0.08 -11.16 -10.03
C LYS A 23 0.74 -10.93 -8.68
N ASN A 24 2.02 -10.59 -8.75
CA ASN A 24 2.79 -10.25 -7.56
C ASN A 24 2.33 -8.92 -6.95
N PHE A 25 2.14 -8.90 -5.62
CA PHE A 25 1.74 -7.72 -4.85
C PHE A 25 2.69 -6.51 -5.01
N SER A 26 3.94 -6.73 -5.47
CA SER A 26 4.90 -5.67 -5.77
C SER A 26 4.41 -4.64 -6.80
N VAL A 27 3.34 -4.95 -7.55
CA VAL A 27 2.68 -3.97 -8.43
C VAL A 27 2.11 -2.79 -7.62
N ILE A 28 1.53 -3.05 -6.43
CA ILE A 28 0.98 -2.01 -5.54
C ILE A 28 2.05 -1.03 -5.08
N LYS A 29 3.30 -1.48 -4.90
CA LYS A 29 4.44 -0.64 -4.48
C LYS A 29 4.64 0.58 -5.38
N LYS A 30 4.32 0.49 -6.67
CA LYS A 30 4.39 1.63 -7.61
C LYS A 30 3.39 2.73 -7.27
N TYR A 31 2.22 2.36 -6.78
CA TYR A 31 1.13 3.28 -6.43
C TYR A 31 1.30 3.88 -5.04
N ILE A 32 2.02 3.20 -4.13
CA ILE A 32 2.34 3.72 -2.78
C ILE A 32 2.96 5.12 -2.86
N LYS A 33 3.83 5.40 -3.83
CA LYS A 33 4.42 6.74 -4.00
C LYS A 33 3.38 7.84 -4.26
N ALA A 34 2.27 7.51 -4.94
CA ALA A 34 1.23 8.48 -5.29
C ALA A 34 0.31 8.81 -4.11
N TYR A 35 0.08 7.83 -3.22
CA TYR A 35 -0.73 8.03 -2.02
C TYR A 35 0.08 8.55 -0.82
N ILE A 36 1.36 8.19 -0.76
CA ILE A 36 2.27 8.48 0.35
C ILE A 36 3.28 9.55 -0.08
N SER A 37 2.80 10.79 -0.21
CA SER A 37 3.62 11.96 -0.54
C SER A 37 3.20 13.20 0.24
N ASP A 38 4.14 14.13 0.41
CA ASP A 38 3.90 15.51 0.88
C ASP A 38 3.29 15.63 2.29
N PHE A 39 3.72 14.77 3.21
CA PHE A 39 3.44 14.90 4.65
C PHE A 39 4.63 14.48 5.52
N GLU A 40 4.61 14.89 6.78
CA GLU A 40 5.67 14.60 7.74
C GLU A 40 5.78 13.09 8.01
N GLY A 41 6.97 12.51 7.87
CA GLY A 41 7.16 11.06 8.02
C GLY A 41 6.79 10.20 6.80
N ALA A 42 6.31 10.80 5.69
CA ALA A 42 5.97 10.06 4.46
C ALA A 42 7.14 9.23 3.90
N ASN A 43 8.38 9.71 4.05
CA ASN A 43 9.56 8.97 3.61
C ASN A 43 9.79 7.68 4.41
N GLU A 44 9.70 7.74 5.74
CA GLU A 44 9.88 6.56 6.58
C GLU A 44 8.76 5.55 6.37
N LEU A 45 7.50 6.02 6.33
CA LEU A 45 6.35 5.16 6.08
C LEU A 45 6.46 4.48 4.71
N ARG A 46 6.89 5.21 3.68
CA ARG A 46 7.12 4.65 2.34
C ARG A 46 8.21 3.57 2.34
N GLN A 47 9.29 3.74 3.10
CA GLN A 47 10.32 2.69 3.18
C GLN A 47 9.75 1.41 3.81
N ARG A 48 8.97 1.54 4.89
CA ARG A 48 8.27 0.40 5.51
C ARG A 48 7.26 -0.25 4.54
N LEU A 49 6.48 0.56 3.84
CA LEU A 49 5.52 0.12 2.81
C LEU A 49 6.17 -0.48 1.54
N MET A 50 7.47 -0.32 1.34
CA MET A 50 8.19 -1.02 0.25
C MET A 50 8.62 -2.43 0.66
N MET A 51 8.65 -2.74 1.96
CA MET A 51 9.03 -4.06 2.49
C MET A 51 7.88 -5.06 2.55
N VAL A 52 6.63 -4.59 2.57
CA VAL A 52 5.43 -5.46 2.61
C VAL A 52 5.28 -6.27 1.33
N ASN A 53 4.85 -7.53 1.45
CA ASN A 53 4.73 -8.46 0.32
C ASN A 53 3.32 -9.03 0.14
N SER A 54 2.40 -8.73 1.06
CA SER A 54 1.00 -9.10 0.95
C SER A 54 0.06 -7.95 1.33
N TYR A 55 -1.22 -8.15 1.06
CA TYR A 55 -2.27 -7.25 1.51
C TYR A 55 -2.35 -7.20 3.04
N GLU A 56 -2.21 -8.34 3.74
CA GLU A 56 -2.27 -8.37 5.21
C GLU A 56 -1.14 -7.54 5.84
N ASP A 57 0.08 -7.66 5.31
CA ASP A 57 1.23 -6.87 5.76
C ASP A 57 0.96 -5.36 5.64
N LEU A 58 0.37 -4.95 4.52
CA LEU A 58 0.06 -3.55 4.25
C LEU A 58 -1.04 -3.02 5.19
N VAL A 59 -2.08 -3.82 5.45
CA VAL A 59 -3.14 -3.48 6.41
C VAL A 59 -2.55 -3.35 7.82
N SER A 60 -1.68 -4.26 8.23
CA SER A 60 -1.05 -4.24 9.56
C SER A 60 -0.11 -3.07 9.78
N LEU A 61 0.39 -2.43 8.73
CA LEU A 61 1.29 -1.27 8.82
C LEU A 61 0.53 0.06 8.86
N ILE A 62 -0.68 0.10 8.29
CA ILE A 62 -1.50 1.32 8.18
C ILE A 62 -2.51 1.45 9.33
N LYS A 63 -2.99 0.32 9.87
CA LYS A 63 -3.81 0.29 11.10
C LYS A 63 -2.95 0.42 12.35
#